data_AF-A0A969JDT6-F1
#
_entry.id   AF-A0A969JDT6-F1
#
_cell.length_a   1.000
_cell.length_b   1.000
_cell.length_c   1.000
_cell.angle_alpha   90.00
_cell.angle_beta   90.00
_cell.angle_gamma   90.00
#
_symmetry.space_group_name_H-M   'P 1'
#
loop_
_entity.id
_entity.type
_entity.pdbx_description
1 polymer ?
#
loop_
_entity_poly.entity_id
_entity_poly.type
_entity_poly.pdbx_seq_one_letter_code
_entity_poly.pdbx_strand_id
1 'polypeptide(L)' 'MLDPALLRAARHLYRSFYEANPDMAQRPSGVALNRYHHRGKLIFGRKPILLPQECFIPFEQVQSELY' A
#
# COMPACT_ATOMS: atom_id res chain seq x y z
N MET A 1 4.62 -15.74 3.05
CA MET A 1 3.56 -15.38 2.09
C MET A 1 2.69 -14.32 2.74
N LEU A 2 2.37 -13.23 2.05
CA LEU A 2 1.47 -12.20 2.57
C LEU A 2 0.02 -12.69 2.48
N ASP A 3 -0.83 -12.24 3.40
CA ASP A 3 -2.27 -12.54 3.34
C ASP A 3 -2.85 -11.92 2.04
N PRO A 4 -3.54 -12.72 1.19
CA PRO A 4 -4.19 -12.21 -0.02
C PRO A 4 -5.16 -11.06 0.24
N ALA A 5 -5.81 -11.02 1.41
CA ALA A 5 -6.70 -9.92 1.79
C ALA A 5 -5.95 -8.60 1.98
N LEU A 6 -4.72 -8.65 2.54
CA LEU A 6 -3.87 -7.47 2.69
C LEU A 6 -3.37 -6.95 1.34
N LEU A 7 -3.03 -7.85 0.42
CA LEU A 7 -2.63 -7.47 -0.95
C LEU A 7 -3.78 -6.79 -1.70
N ARG A 8 -5.01 -7.32 -1.61
CA ARG A 8 -6.19 -6.68 -2.21
C ARG A 8 -6.46 -5.30 -1.62
N ALA A 9 -6.37 -5.15 -0.30
CA ALA A 9 -6.54 -3.86 0.37
C ALA A 9 -5.50 -2.83 -0.09
N ALA A 10 -4.23 -3.23 -0.21
CA ALA A 10 -3.17 -2.36 -0.73
C ALA A 10 -3.45 -1.92 -2.17
N ARG A 11 -3.85 -2.86 -3.05
CA ARG A 11 -4.23 -2.53 -4.43
C ARG A 11 -5.36 -1.52 -4.49
N HIS A 12 -6.38 -1.68 -3.65
CA HIS A 12 -7.50 -0.74 -3.60
C HIS A 12 -7.02 0.67 -3.20
N LEU A 13 -6.19 0.80 -2.16
CA LEU A 13 -5.61 2.07 -1.75
C LEU A 13 -4.78 2.74 -2.86
N TYR A 14 -3.96 1.96 -3.56
CA TYR A 14 -3.17 2.47 -4.68
C TYR A 14 -4.04 3.01 -5.81
N ARG A 15 -5.04 2.22 -6.22
CA ARG A 15 -5.96 2.60 -7.29
C ARG A 15 -6.74 3.86 -6.92
N SER A 16 -7.35 3.89 -5.74
CA SER A 16 -8.12 5.04 -5.28
C SER A 16 -7.26 6.31 -5.21
N PHE A 17 -5.97 6.19 -4.86
CA PHE A 17 -5.07 7.34 -4.83
C PHE A 17 -4.77 7.90 -6.22
N TYR A 18 -4.44 7.04 -7.19
CA TYR A 18 -4.17 7.48 -8.56
C TYR A 18 -5.43 7.99 -9.27
N GLU A 19 -6.60 7.39 -8.99
CA GLU A 19 -7.89 7.89 -9.48
C GLU A 19 -8.23 9.27 -8.90
N ALA A 20 -7.91 9.52 -7.63
CA ALA A 20 -8.13 10.81 -6.98
C ALA A 20 -7.07 11.87 -7.31
N ASN A 21 -5.86 11.47 -7.73
CA ASN A 21 -4.73 12.37 -7.96
C ASN A 21 -4.03 12.03 -9.30
N PRO A 22 -4.68 12.28 -10.44
CA PRO A 22 -4.13 11.92 -11.75
C PRO A 22 -2.82 12.66 -12.09
N ASP A 23 -2.63 13.88 -11.60
CA ASP A 23 -1.42 14.69 -11.84
C ASP A 23 -0.25 14.35 -10.89
N MET A 24 -0.45 13.45 -9.92
CA MET A 24 0.56 13.16 -8.91
C MET A 24 1.59 12.15 -9.42
N ALA A 25 2.70 12.68 -9.94
CA ALA A 25 3.81 11.89 -10.47
C ALA A 25 4.64 11.16 -9.40
N GLN A 26 4.43 11.45 -8.11
CA GLN A 26 5.23 10.86 -7.04
C GLN A 26 4.78 9.42 -6.76
N ARG A 27 5.65 8.46 -7.11
CA ARG A 27 5.45 7.04 -6.81
C ARG A 27 5.56 6.81 -5.29
N PRO A 28 4.54 6.24 -4.63
CA PRO A 28 4.63 5.85 -3.23
C PRO A 28 5.66 4.73 -3.06
N SER A 29 6.39 4.72 -1.95
CA SER A 29 7.31 3.61 -1.62
C SER A 29 6.55 2.34 -1.24
N GLY A 30 5.34 2.48 -0.69
CA GLY A 30 4.50 1.36 -0.32
C GLY A 30 3.23 1.80 0.40
N VAL A 31 2.54 0.83 0.98
CA VAL A 31 1.37 1.05 1.84
C VAL A 31 1.63 0.43 3.21
N ALA A 32 1.32 1.17 4.27
CA ALA A 32 1.21 0.61 5.61
C ALA A 32 -0.26 0.23 5.87
N LEU A 33 -0.53 -1.03 6.18
CA LEU A 33 -1.87 -1.56 6.43
C LEU A 33 -1.96 -2.20 7.81
N ASN A 34 -3.00 -1.89 8.56
CA ASN A 34 -3.35 -2.65 9.74
C ASN A 34 -3.83 -4.05 9.33
N ARG A 35 -3.23 -5.08 9.92
CA ARG A 35 -3.49 -6.49 9.58
C ARG A 35 -4.92 -6.97 9.88
N TYR A 36 -5.62 -6.30 10.79
CA TYR A 36 -6.95 -6.71 11.26
C TYR A 36 -8.09 -5.97 10.55
N HIS A 37 -7.92 -4.66 10.35
CA HIS A 37 -8.98 -3.81 9.80
C HIS A 37 -8.77 -3.44 8.33
N HIS A 38 -7.64 -3.86 7.72
CA HIS A 38 -7.24 -3.49 6.36
C HIS A 38 -7.25 -1.99 6.07
N ARG A 39 -7.21 -1.17 7.13
CA ARG A 39 -7.12 0.28 7.05
C ARG A 39 -5.65 0.66 6.98
N GLY A 40 -5.32 1.55 6.07
CA GLY A 40 -3.93 1.86 5.78
C GLY A 40 -3.74 3.23 5.18
N LYS A 41 -2.46 3.54 4.94
CA LYS A 41 -1.98 4.80 4.40
C LYS A 41 -0.85 4.54 3.42
N LEU A 42 -0.80 5.39 2.40
CA LEU A 42 0.33 5.43 1.48
C LEU A 42 1.54 6.03 2.17
N ILE A 43 2.68 5.41 1.94
CA ILE A 43 3.97 5.86 2.41
C ILE A 43 4.75 6.35 1.20
N PHE A 44 5.24 7.59 1.29
CA PHE A 44 6.13 8.19 0.29
C PHE A 44 7.58 8.30 0.80
N GLY A 45 7.76 8.17 2.12
CA GLY A 45 9.08 8.19 2.76
C GLY A 45 9.86 6.90 2.54
N ARG A 46 11.20 7.01 2.59
CA ARG A 46 12.12 5.87 2.45
C ARG A 46 12.18 4.96 3.68
N LYS A 47 11.81 5.47 4.87
CA LYS A 47 11.78 4.72 6.13
C LYS A 47 10.41 4.88 6.79
N PRO A 48 9.41 4.06 6.45
CA PRO A 48 8.13 4.07 7.13
C PRO A 48 8.29 3.74 8.62
N ILE A 49 7.62 4.50 9.48
CA ILE A 49 7.38 4.11 10.87
C ILE A 49 6.07 3.33 10.88
N LEU A 50 6.14 2.07 11.27
CA LEU A 50 4.99 1.18 11.38
C LEU A 50 4.55 1.08 12.83
N LEU A 51 3.24 1.10 13.04
CA LEU A 51 2.65 0.70 14.31
C LEU A 51 2.76 -0.83 14.47
N PRO A 52 2.66 -1.37 15.71
CA PRO A 52 2.86 -2.81 15.98
C PRO A 52 1.96 -3.76 15.16
N GLN A 53 0.78 -3.28 14.75
CA GLN A 53 -0.20 -4.04 13.99
C GLN A 53 -0.19 -3.72 12.50
N GLU A 54 0.67 -2.80 12.06
CA GLU A 54 0.81 -2.45 10.67
C GLU A 54 1.78 -3.41 9.97
N CYS A 55 1.49 -3.69 8.71
CA CYS A 55 2.38 -4.35 7.77
C CYS A 55 2.67 -3.39 6.65
N PHE A 56 3.95 -3.25 6.30
CA PHE A 56 4.33 -2.52 5.10
C PHE A 56 4.29 -3.45 3.90
N ILE A 57 3.59 -3.01 2.86
CA ILE A 57 3.53 -3.68 1.57
C ILE A 57 4.25 -2.77 0.57
N PRO A 58 5.44 -3.16 0.09
CA PRO A 58 6.18 -2.39 -0.90
C PRO A 58 5.42 -2.37 -2.22
N PHE A 59 5.56 -1.26 -2.95
CA PHE A 59 4.83 -1.07 -4.19
C PHE A 59 5.12 -2.15 -5.24
N GLU A 60 6.36 -2.63 -5.27
CA GLU A 60 6.80 -3.68 -6.20
C GLU A 60 5.99 -4.97 -6.02
N GLN A 61 5.61 -5.33 -4.78
CA GLN A 61 4.75 -6.49 -4.53
C GLN A 61 3.30 -6.26 -4.96
N VAL A 62 2.81 -5.02 -4.85
CA VAL A 62 1.47 -4.66 -5.31
C VAL A 62 1.38 -4.75 -6.84
N GLN A 63 2.45 -4.37 -7.55
CA GLN A 63 2.55 -4.49 -9.01
C GLN A 63 2.87 -5.91 -9.51
N SER A 64 3.64 -6.70 -8.77
CA SER A 64 4.10 -8.02 -9.24
C SER A 64 2.97 -9.05 -9.40
N GLU A 65 1.81 -8.87 -8.79
CA GLU A 65 0.62 -9.74 -8.97
C GLU A 65 -0.46 -9.09 -9.88
N LEU A 66 -0.12 -7.99 -10.55
CA LEU A 66 -0.95 -7.39 -11.60
C LEU A 66 -0.63 -7.97 -12.99
N TYR A 67 0.46 -8.74 -13.11
CA TYR A 67 0.89 -9.50 -14.30
C TYR A 67 1.03 -10.98 -13.95
#